data_AF-A0A5C7ALY4-F1
#
_entry.id   AF-A0A5C7ALY4-F1
#
_cell.length_a   1.000
_cell.length_b   1.000
_cell.length_c   1.000
_cell.angle_alpha   90.00
_cell.angle_beta   90.00
_cell.angle_gamma   90.00
#
_symmetry.space_group_name_H-M   'P 1'
#
loop_
_entity.id
_entity.type
_entity.pdbx_description
1 polymer ?
#
loop_
_entity_poly.entity_id
_entity_poly.type
_entity_poly.pdbx_seq_one_letter_code
_entity_poly.pdbx_strand_id
1 'polypeptide(L)'
;MVTKIFLQPNKSFQRISHYKSERSRLLQLLYPSASTNIGKVVFKEGANKGIVVRLSKDQIFIGFDKTFLNSRPNLNKDLTTKFKSLSNHMEYKIYEKSLVCIQLNKNSFEDTRIGIKQRAALHVLTLEPCLTQIRTL
;
A
#
# COMPACT_ATOMS: atom_id res chain seq x y z
N MET A 1 -9.38 -18.00 14.83
CA MET A 1 -9.12 -16.79 15.65
C MET A 1 -9.55 -15.57 14.85
N VAL A 2 -10.65 -14.94 15.26
CA VAL A 2 -11.10 -13.67 14.68
C VAL A 2 -10.43 -12.58 15.49
N THR A 3 -9.39 -11.96 14.94
CA THR A 3 -8.73 -10.82 15.58
C THR A 3 -9.76 -9.70 15.71
N LYS A 4 -10.13 -9.33 16.94
CA LYS A 4 -11.02 -8.21 17.23
C LYS A 4 -10.43 -6.94 16.61
N ILE A 5 -11.14 -6.43 15.62
CA ILE A 5 -10.79 -5.27 14.81
C ILE A 5 -11.02 -4.01 15.66
N PHE A 6 -9.94 -3.32 16.05
CA PHE A 6 -10.02 -1.93 16.50
C PHE A 6 -9.70 -1.01 15.32
N LEU A 7 -10.65 -0.86 14.40
CA LEU A 7 -10.58 0.23 13.43
C LEU A 7 -10.71 1.54 14.21
N GLN A 8 -9.58 2.20 14.45
CA GLN A 8 -9.61 3.55 15.01
C GLN A 8 -10.49 4.43 14.11
N PRO A 9 -11.36 5.28 14.69
CA PRO A 9 -12.22 6.15 13.90
C PRO A 9 -11.38 6.98 12.94
N ASN A 10 -11.88 7.08 11.71
CA ASN A 10 -11.17 7.73 10.63
C ASN A 10 -11.11 9.24 10.88
N LYS A 11 -10.02 9.74 11.46
CA LYS A 11 -9.82 11.17 11.66
C LYS A 11 -9.80 11.87 10.30
N SER A 12 -10.63 12.90 10.14
CA SER A 12 -10.55 13.76 8.96
C SER A 12 -9.24 14.56 9.01
N PHE A 13 -8.51 14.63 7.90
CA PHE A 13 -7.27 15.40 7.83
C PHE A 13 -7.64 16.81 7.40
N GLN A 14 -7.43 17.81 8.26
CA GLN A 14 -7.61 19.21 7.87
C GLN A 14 -6.66 19.58 6.73
N ARG A 15 -5.47 18.95 6.69
CA ARG A 15 -4.41 19.19 5.70
C ARG A 15 -4.32 18.09 4.62
N ILE A 16 -5.47 17.55 4.19
CA ILE A 16 -5.53 16.45 3.21
C ILE A 16 -4.82 16.76 1.87
N SER A 17 -4.86 18.01 1.41
CA SER A 17 -4.18 18.45 0.18
C SER A 17 -2.66 18.31 0.30
N HIS A 18 -2.08 18.74 1.42
CA HIS A 18 -0.65 18.59 1.71
C HIS A 18 -0.23 17.12 1.79
N TYR A 19 -1.04 16.27 2.43
CA TYR A 19 -0.80 14.83 2.46
C TYR A 19 -0.78 14.23 1.05
N LYS A 20 -1.77 14.54 0.20
CA LYS A 20 -1.85 14.04 -1.18
C LYS A 20 -0.64 14.47 -2.02
N SER A 21 -0.22 15.73 -1.87
CA SER A 21 0.94 16.29 -2.57
C SER A 21 2.23 15.59 -2.13
N GLU A 22 2.49 15.51 -0.82
CA GLU A 22 3.71 14.91 -0.29
C GLU A 22 3.83 13.41 -0.64
N ARG A 23 2.73 12.68 -0.51
CA ARG A 23 2.66 11.27 -0.92
C ARG A 23 2.99 11.08 -2.41
N SER A 24 2.47 11.95 -3.28
CA SER A 24 2.74 11.86 -4.72
C SER A 24 4.19 12.16 -5.05
N ARG A 25 4.77 13.17 -4.38
CA ARG A 25 6.21 13.50 -4.46
C ARG A 25 7.08 12.31 -4.04
N LEU A 26 6.74 11.65 -2.94
CA LEU A 26 7.48 10.49 -2.42
C LEU A 26 7.38 9.26 -3.35
N LEU A 27 6.21 9.01 -3.96
CA LEU A 27 6.06 7.93 -4.93
C LEU A 27 6.92 8.16 -6.17
N GLN A 28 7.00 9.39 -6.67
CA GLN A 28 7.88 9.76 -7.79
C GLN A 28 9.35 9.53 -7.45
N LEU A 29 9.75 9.87 -6.22
CA LEU A 29 11.14 9.72 -5.77
C LEU A 29 11.54 8.24 -5.62
N LEU A 30 10.67 7.42 -5.04
CA LEU A 30 10.99 6.01 -4.73
C LEU A 30 10.80 5.07 -5.92
N TYR A 31 9.95 5.43 -6.88
CA TYR A 31 9.66 4.60 -8.05
C TYR A 31 9.85 5.38 -9.35
N PRO A 32 11.07 5.90 -9.63
CA PRO A 32 11.32 6.81 -10.74
C PRO A 32 11.13 6.16 -12.12
N SER A 33 11.32 4.85 -12.23
CA SER A 33 11.11 4.07 -13.47
C SER A 33 9.66 3.63 -13.68
N ALA A 34 8.79 3.80 -12.67
CA ALA A 34 7.39 3.45 -12.79
C ALA A 34 6.57 4.61 -13.36
N SER A 35 5.46 4.30 -14.02
CA SER A 35 4.51 5.33 -14.43
C SER A 35 3.75 5.81 -13.18
N THR A 36 4.07 7.00 -12.70
CA THR A 36 3.45 7.59 -11.50
C THR A 36 2.42 8.65 -11.86
N ASN A 37 1.31 8.69 -11.11
CA ASN A 37 0.31 9.76 -11.12
C ASN A 37 -0.13 10.00 -9.66
N ILE A 38 -0.99 10.97 -9.38
CA ILE A 38 -1.44 11.37 -8.04
C ILE A 38 -1.88 10.14 -7.21
N GLY A 39 -1.02 9.72 -6.27
CA GLY A 39 -1.24 8.53 -5.44
C GLY A 39 -1.31 7.19 -6.19
N LYS A 40 -0.88 7.11 -7.46
CA LYS A 40 -0.93 5.89 -8.27
C LYS A 40 0.45 5.56 -8.84
N VAL A 41 0.80 4.29 -8.83
CA VAL A 41 2.02 3.76 -9.47
C VAL A 41 1.64 2.58 -10.36
N VAL A 42 2.16 2.54 -11.58
CA VAL A 42 1.99 1.42 -12.52
C VAL A 42 3.37 0.89 -12.89
N PHE A 43 3.62 -0.37 -12.55
CA PHE A 43 4.87 -1.04 -12.84
C PHE A 43 4.74 -1.79 -14.17
N LYS A 44 5.33 -1.23 -15.23
CA LYS A 44 5.30 -1.80 -16.58
C LYS A 44 6.40 -2.84 -16.84
N GLU A 45 7.44 -2.82 -16.02
CA GLU A 45 8.67 -3.61 -16.20
C GLU A 45 9.32 -3.97 -14.85
N GLY A 46 10.35 -4.80 -14.92
CA GLY A 46 11.12 -5.26 -13.76
C GLY A 46 10.35 -6.22 -12.84
N ALA A 47 10.85 -6.37 -11.61
CA ALA A 47 10.33 -7.33 -10.63
C ALA A 47 8.88 -7.06 -10.20
N ASN A 48 8.37 -5.84 -10.40
CA ASN A 48 7.00 -5.46 -10.06
C ASN A 48 6.06 -5.45 -11.28
N LYS A 49 6.51 -5.92 -12.45
CA LYS A 49 5.73 -5.85 -13.69
C LYS A 49 4.32 -6.43 -13.50
N GLY A 50 3.32 -5.69 -13.95
CA GLY A 50 1.91 -6.08 -13.90
C GLY A 50 1.21 -5.73 -12.57
N ILE A 51 1.91 -5.04 -11.67
CA ILE A 51 1.34 -4.51 -10.44
C ILE A 51 0.88 -3.05 -10.64
N VAL A 52 -0.32 -2.75 -10.16
CA VAL A 52 -0.89 -1.39 -10.13
C VAL A 52 -1.20 -1.01 -8.70
N VAL A 53 -0.55 0.04 -8.21
CA VAL A 53 -0.73 0.51 -6.84
C VAL A 53 -1.55 1.80 -6.83
N ARG A 54 -2.48 1.92 -5.88
CA ARG A 54 -3.20 3.15 -5.55
C ARG A 54 -3.17 3.37 -4.05
N LEU A 55 -2.59 4.48 -3.60
CA LEU A 55 -2.65 4.90 -2.21
C LEU A 55 -3.86 5.81 -2.04
N SER A 56 -4.80 5.40 -1.19
CA SER A 56 -5.84 6.29 -0.63
C SER A 56 -5.34 6.89 0.68
N LYS A 57 -6.16 7.69 1.39
CA LYS A 57 -5.72 8.27 2.68
C LYS A 57 -5.46 7.20 3.74
N ASP A 58 -6.12 6.05 3.62
CA ASP A 58 -6.20 5.03 4.68
C ASP A 58 -5.68 3.67 4.26
N GLN A 59 -5.53 3.44 2.95
CA GLN A 59 -5.32 2.12 2.40
C GLN A 59 -4.32 2.17 1.26
N ILE A 60 -3.63 1.05 1.06
CA ILE A 60 -2.82 0.76 -0.10
C ILE A 60 -3.56 -0.30 -0.89
N PHE A 61 -4.07 0.05 -2.06
CA PHE A 61 -4.66 -0.90 -3.00
C PHE A 61 -3.57 -1.36 -3.97
N ILE A 62 -3.40 -2.67 -4.11
CA ILE A 62 -2.44 -3.30 -5.01
C ILE A 62 -3.25 -4.23 -5.93
N GLY A 63 -3.42 -3.83 -7.18
CA GLY A 63 -4.07 -4.62 -8.21
C GLY A 63 -3.05 -5.38 -9.06
N PHE A 64 -3.49 -6.50 -9.62
CA PHE A 64 -2.69 -7.35 -10.49
C PHE A 64 -3.33 -7.39 -11.88
N ASP A 65 -2.53 -7.21 -12.93
CA ASP A 65 -3.01 -7.37 -14.30
C ASP A 65 -3.19 -8.85 -14.68
N LYS A 66 -3.80 -9.08 -15.85
CA LYS A 66 -4.07 -10.45 -16.33
C LYS A 66 -2.81 -11.28 -16.48
N THR A 67 -1.72 -10.69 -16.96
CA THR A 67 -0.45 -11.40 -17.18
C THR A 67 0.14 -11.88 -15.84
N PHE A 68 0.13 -11.00 -14.83
CA PHE A 68 0.57 -11.34 -13.48
C PHE A 68 -0.31 -12.46 -12.88
N LEU A 69 -1.63 -12.34 -12.98
CA LEU A 69 -2.57 -13.33 -12.46
C LEU A 69 -2.39 -14.70 -13.13
N ASN A 70 -2.26 -14.74 -14.46
CA ASN A 70 -2.09 -15.99 -15.20
C ASN A 70 -0.78 -16.71 -14.85
N SER A 71 0.27 -15.96 -14.48
CA SER A 71 1.53 -16.55 -14.01
C SER A 71 1.47 -17.14 -12.60
N ARG A 72 0.39 -16.89 -11.84
CA ARG A 72 0.27 -17.23 -10.41
C ARG A 72 -1.11 -17.83 -10.09
N PRO A 73 -1.37 -19.09 -10.49
CA PRO A 73 -2.67 -19.73 -10.25
C PRO A 73 -3.03 -19.87 -8.76
N ASN A 74 -2.05 -19.90 -7.86
CA ASN A 74 -2.24 -20.04 -6.42
C ASN A 74 -2.12 -18.71 -5.65
N LEU A 75 -2.21 -17.56 -6.34
CA LEU A 75 -1.90 -16.24 -5.79
C LEU A 75 -2.51 -15.96 -4.41
N ASN A 76 -3.79 -16.27 -4.22
CA ASN A 76 -4.47 -15.97 -2.94
C ASN A 76 -3.88 -16.76 -1.76
N LYS A 77 -3.50 -18.02 -1.99
CA LYS A 77 -2.88 -18.87 -0.96
C LYS A 77 -1.48 -18.37 -0.63
N ASP A 78 -0.72 -18.00 -1.66
CA ASP A 78 0.66 -17.54 -1.52
C ASP A 78 0.70 -16.17 -0.82
N LEU A 79 -0.17 -15.23 -1.22
CA LEU A 79 -0.37 -13.95 -0.54
C LEU A 79 -0.77 -14.15 0.92
N THR A 80 -1.70 -15.05 1.21
CA THR A 80 -2.12 -15.33 2.59
C THR A 80 -0.94 -15.78 3.44
N THR A 81 -0.06 -16.61 2.88
CA THR A 81 1.11 -17.13 3.59
C THR A 81 2.16 -16.05 3.82
N LYS A 82 2.50 -15.28 2.78
CA LYS A 82 3.52 -14.23 2.85
C LYS A 82 3.10 -13.07 3.76
N PHE A 83 1.84 -12.63 3.67
CA PHE A 83 1.37 -11.47 4.42
C PHE A 83 1.06 -11.75 5.89
N LYS A 84 0.97 -13.03 6.32
CA LYS A 84 0.92 -13.37 7.76
C LYS A 84 2.09 -12.76 8.53
N SER A 85 3.28 -12.71 7.93
CA SER A 85 4.48 -12.13 8.54
C SER A 85 4.37 -10.61 8.80
N LEU A 86 3.50 -9.92 8.06
CA LEU A 86 3.30 -8.47 8.16
C LEU A 86 2.16 -8.08 9.10
N SER A 87 1.44 -9.06 9.67
CA SER A 87 0.22 -8.84 10.46
C SER A 87 0.42 -7.99 11.72
N ASN A 88 1.65 -7.91 12.25
CA ASN A 88 1.98 -7.06 13.40
C ASN A 88 2.02 -5.55 13.06
N HIS A 89 2.12 -5.18 11.78
CA HIS A 89 2.28 -3.80 11.35
C HIS A 89 1.15 -3.32 10.44
N MET A 90 0.46 -4.24 9.79
CA MET A 90 -0.63 -3.94 8.88
C MET A 90 -1.73 -5.01 8.93
N GLU A 91 -2.95 -4.56 8.68
CA GLU A 91 -4.02 -5.44 8.25
C GLU A 91 -3.99 -5.58 6.73
N TYR A 92 -4.49 -6.71 6.23
CA TYR A 92 -4.62 -6.91 4.80
C TYR A 92 -5.88 -7.70 4.45
N LYS A 93 -6.40 -7.45 3.25
CA LYS A 93 -7.52 -8.17 2.65
C LYS A 93 -7.16 -8.58 1.24
N ILE A 94 -7.30 -9.87 0.95
CA ILE A 94 -7.04 -10.43 -0.37
C ILE A 94 -8.37 -10.57 -1.10
N TYR A 95 -8.38 -10.14 -2.34
CA TYR A 95 -9.46 -10.28 -3.31
C TYR A 95 -8.90 -10.97 -4.55
N GLU A 96 -9.79 -11.48 -5.40
CA GLU A 96 -9.43 -12.26 -6.60
C GLU A 96 -8.32 -11.61 -7.46
N LYS A 97 -8.34 -10.28 -7.61
CA LYS A 97 -7.42 -9.54 -8.49
C LYS A 97 -6.64 -8.44 -7.77
N SER A 98 -6.70 -8.41 -6.44
CA SER A 98 -6.11 -7.32 -5.68
C SER A 98 -5.87 -7.66 -4.23
N LEU A 99 -4.95 -6.92 -3.64
CA LEU A 99 -4.64 -6.91 -2.22
C LEU A 99 -4.88 -5.49 -1.70
N VAL A 100 -5.53 -5.37 -0.54
CA VAL A 100 -5.69 -4.11 0.18
C VAL A 100 -4.90 -4.22 1.48
N CYS A 101 -4.01 -3.27 1.73
CA CYS A 101 -3.25 -3.17 2.98
C CYS A 101 -3.66 -1.91 3.75
N ILE A 102 -3.79 -2.03 5.07
CA ILE A 102 -4.17 -0.95 5.99
C ILE A 102 -3.14 -0.90 7.10
N GLN A 103 -2.51 0.26 7.29
CA GLN A 103 -1.54 0.46 8.38
C GLN A 103 -2.26 0.62 9.72
N LEU A 104 -1.77 -0.07 10.75
CA LEU A 104 -2.33 0.00 12.11
C LEU A 104 -2.05 1.35 12.78
N ASN A 105 -0.87 1.93 12.56
CA ASN A 105 -0.39 3.18 13.17
C ASN A 105 -0.60 4.41 12.27
N LYS A 106 -1.49 4.32 11.26
CA LYS A 106 -1.72 5.43 10.32
C LYS A 106 -2.08 6.74 11.01
N ASN A 107 -2.73 6.68 12.17
CA ASN A 107 -3.23 7.83 12.93
C ASN A 107 -2.27 8.37 14.00
N SER A 108 -1.09 7.78 14.16
CA SER A 108 -0.15 8.13 15.22
C SER A 108 0.51 9.50 15.08
N PHE A 109 0.36 10.18 13.94
CA PHE A 109 0.94 11.51 13.70
C PHE A 109 -0.07 12.63 13.89
N GLU A 110 0.33 13.73 14.49
CA GLU A 110 -0.53 14.92 14.62
C GLU A 110 -0.85 15.58 13.27
N ASP A 111 -1.93 16.37 13.21
CA ASP A 111 -2.31 17.12 12.00
C ASP A 111 -1.52 18.45 11.88
N THR A 112 -0.21 18.34 11.99
CA THR A 112 0.75 19.43 11.78
C THR A 112 1.43 19.28 10.42
N ARG A 113 2.13 20.32 9.94
CA ARG A 113 2.88 20.23 8.67
C ARG A 113 3.91 19.09 8.69
N ILE A 114 4.58 18.89 9.84
CA ILE A 114 5.56 17.81 10.03
C ILE A 114 4.85 16.46 10.13
N GLY A 115 3.79 16.36 10.94
CA GLY A 115 3.04 15.12 11.11
C GLY A 115 2.41 14.60 9.81
N ILE A 116 1.94 15.50 8.93
CA ILE A 116 1.45 15.13 7.59
C ILE A 116 2.56 14.55 6.72
N LYS A 117 3.78 15.12 6.76
CA LYS A 117 4.93 14.57 6.03
C LYS A 117 5.31 13.18 6.54
N GLN A 118 5.40 13.02 7.85
CA GLN A 118 5.70 11.73 8.49
C GLN A 118 4.64 10.68 8.15
N ARG A 119 3.36 11.05 8.18
CA ARG A 119 2.24 10.18 7.79
C ARG A 119 2.32 9.77 6.33
N ALA A 120 2.58 10.71 5.41
CA ALA A 120 2.75 10.41 3.99
C ALA A 120 3.96 9.48 3.76
N ALA A 121 5.07 9.74 4.45
CA ALA A 121 6.27 8.89 4.41
C ALA A 121 5.98 7.47 4.89
N LEU A 122 5.36 7.32 6.06
CA LEU A 122 4.94 6.00 6.55
C LEU A 122 4.07 5.28 5.52
N HIS A 123 3.06 5.95 4.96
CA HIS A 123 2.14 5.38 3.96
C HIS A 123 2.89 4.84 2.74
N VAL A 124 3.82 5.62 2.20
CA VAL A 124 4.59 5.21 1.02
C VAL A 124 5.60 4.12 1.36
N LEU A 125 6.28 4.21 2.52
CA LEU A 125 7.29 3.23 2.91
C LEU A 125 6.72 1.84 3.20
N THR A 126 5.47 1.74 3.66
CA THR A 126 4.81 0.43 3.83
C THR A 126 4.54 -0.28 2.52
N LEU A 127 4.52 0.42 1.39
CA LEU A 127 4.38 -0.24 0.10
C LEU A 127 5.55 -1.21 -0.17
N GLU A 128 6.76 -0.88 0.25
CA GLU A 128 7.94 -1.68 -0.12
C GLU A 128 7.96 -3.08 0.53
N PRO A 129 7.65 -3.25 1.84
CA PRO A 129 7.41 -4.57 2.40
C PRO A 129 6.32 -5.37 1.67
N CYS A 130 5.22 -4.71 1.27
CA CYS A 130 4.17 -5.37 0.50
C CYS A 130 4.69 -5.87 -0.86
N LEU A 131 5.37 -5.00 -1.61
CA LEU A 131 5.95 -5.36 -2.91
C LEU A 131 7.01 -6.45 -2.76
N THR A 132 7.83 -6.40 -1.71
CA THR A 132 8.84 -7.43 -1.42
C THR A 132 8.19 -8.80 -1.25
N GLN A 133 7.13 -8.90 -0.42
CA GLN A 133 6.40 -10.15 -0.28
C GLN A 133 5.86 -10.65 -1.62
N ILE A 134 5.30 -9.75 -2.44
CA ILE A 134 4.74 -10.06 -3.76
C ILE A 134 5.81 -10.53 -4.76
N ARG A 135 7.01 -9.92 -4.77
CA ARG A 135 8.12 -10.31 -5.66
C ARG A 135 8.64 -11.72 -5.38
N THR A 136 8.50 -12.19 -4.14
CA THR A 136 8.94 -13.53 -3.71
C THR A 136 7.86 -14.61 -3.85
N LEU A 137 6.78 -14.31 -4.58
CA LEU A 137 5.73 -15.25 -4.98
C LEU A 137 6.11 -15.96 -6.29
#